data_AF-D6ZBH4-F1
#
_entry.id   AF-D6ZBH4-F1
#
_cell.length_a   1.000
_cell.length_b   1.000
_cell.length_c   1.000
_cell.angle_alpha   90.00
_cell.angle_beta   90.00
_cell.angle_gamma   90.00
#
_symmetry.space_group_name_H-M   'P 1'
#
loop_
_entity.id
_entity.type
_entity.pdbx_description
1 polymer ?
#
loop_
_entity_poly.entity_id
_entity_poly.type
_entity_poly.pdbx_seq_one_letter_code
_entity_poly.pdbx_strand_id
1 'polypeptide(L)'
;MPLELVKDCPCGGIHRLETTDRQICETQVMDTREQHIVPLPVKRLVKRRNQSIPKAYRWYQEVELSCGTTRRVRVDATDEDQRTGFKRAERVRQHAPRSAV
;
A
#
# COMPACT_ATOMS: atom_id res chain seq x y z
N MET A 1 -4.40 -10.54 -7.07
CA MET A 1 -4.26 -9.26 -7.81
C MET A 1 -3.44 -8.32 -6.96
N PRO A 2 -2.33 -7.76 -7.47
CA PRO A 2 -1.49 -6.85 -6.70
C PRO A 2 -2.26 -5.59 -6.33
N LEU A 3 -1.96 -5.05 -5.15
CA LEU A 3 -2.48 -3.77 -4.69
C LEU A 3 -1.91 -2.63 -5.53
N GLU A 4 -0.60 -2.69 -5.80
CA GLU A 4 0.13 -1.68 -6.54
C GLU A 4 1.42 -2.27 -7.11
N LEU A 5 1.89 -1.74 -8.24
CA LEU A 5 3.17 -2.11 -8.82
C LEU A 5 4.01 -0.83 -8.95
N VAL A 6 4.99 -0.67 -8.08
CA VAL A 6 5.88 0.49 -8.04
C VAL A 6 7.03 0.24 -9.02
N LYS A 7 7.02 0.96 -10.14
CA LYS A 7 8.04 0.83 -11.21
C LYS A 7 9.08 1.97 -11.20
N ASP A 8 8.78 3.05 -10.48
CA ASP A 8 9.54 4.30 -10.41
C ASP A 8 10.38 4.39 -9.13
N CYS A 9 10.82 3.26 -8.59
CA CYS A 9 11.61 3.27 -7.35
C CYS A 9 13.05 3.75 -7.59
N PRO A 10 13.61 4.62 -6.73
CA PRO A 10 14.98 5.09 -6.87
C PRO A 10 16.05 3.98 -6.87
N CYS A 11 15.75 2.79 -6.34
CA CYS A 11 16.66 1.64 -6.40
C CYS A 11 16.74 1.00 -7.79
N GLY A 12 15.91 1.44 -8.76
CA GLY A 12 15.82 0.86 -10.11
C GLY A 12 15.01 -0.44 -10.18
N GLY A 13 14.55 -0.97 -9.05
CA GLY A 13 13.75 -2.19 -8.95
C GLY A 13 12.25 -1.95 -9.14
N ILE A 14 11.54 -3.03 -9.49
CA ILE A 14 10.08 -3.06 -9.51
C ILE A 14 9.59 -3.72 -8.22
N HIS A 15 8.81 -2.98 -7.43
CA HIS A 15 8.24 -3.50 -6.19
C HIS A 15 6.77 -3.85 -6.40
N ARG A 16 6.42 -5.10 -6.16
CA ARG A 16 5.05 -5.59 -6.26
C ARG A 16 4.43 -5.60 -4.87
N LEU A 17 3.49 -4.69 -4.64
CA LEU A 17 2.78 -4.57 -3.37
C LEU A 17 1.50 -5.39 -3.41
N GLU A 18 1.31 -6.21 -2.39
CA GLU A 18 0.13 -7.03 -2.19
C GLU A 18 -0.40 -6.86 -0.77
N THR A 19 -1.63 -7.29 -0.53
CA THR A 19 -2.22 -7.30 0.80
C THR A 19 -2.38 -8.73 1.26
N THR A 20 -1.63 -9.13 2.28
CA THR A 20 -1.70 -10.46 2.91
C THR A 20 -1.89 -10.28 4.40
N ASP A 21 -2.79 -11.05 5.01
CA ASP A 21 -3.06 -11.01 6.45
C ASP A 21 -3.14 -9.58 7.00
N ARG A 22 -3.90 -8.72 6.31
CA ARG A 22 -4.23 -7.36 6.78
C ARG A 22 -3.05 -6.39 6.75
N GLN A 23 -1.93 -6.78 6.14
CA GLN A 23 -0.71 -5.99 6.03
C GLN A 23 -0.38 -5.73 4.56
N ILE A 24 0.30 -4.61 4.31
CA ILE A 24 0.91 -4.37 3.00
C ILE A 24 2.20 -5.19 2.98
N CYS A 25 2.30 -6.09 2.03
CA CYS A 25 3.47 -6.91 1.81
C CYS A 25 4.06 -6.62 0.45
N GLU A 26 5.33 -6.94 0.30
CA GLU A 26 6.02 -6.91 -0.96
C GLU A 26 6.30 -8.35 -1.42
N THR A 27 5.96 -8.65 -2.67
CA THR A 27 6.37 -9.90 -3.31
C THR A 27 7.76 -9.74 -3.90
N GLN A 28 8.70 -10.54 -3.42
CA GLN A 28 10.05 -10.64 -3.96
C GLN A 28 10.17 -11.96 -4.71
N VAL A 29 10.65 -11.90 -5.96
CA VAL A 29 10.97 -13.09 -6.74
C VAL A 29 12.48 -13.25 -6.67
N MET A 30 12.94 -14.32 -6.03
CA MET A 30 14.37 -14.63 -5.93
C MET A 30 14.87 -15.28 -7.22
N ASP A 31 16.19 -15.37 -7.39
CA ASP A 31 16.82 -16.03 -8.54
C ASP A 31 16.40 -17.50 -8.69
N THR A 32 16.02 -18.13 -7.58
CA THR A 32 15.44 -19.49 -7.51
C THR A 32 14.03 -19.59 -8.13
N ARG A 33 13.43 -18.45 -8.53
CA ARG A 33 12.04 -18.28 -8.94
C ARG A 33 11.02 -18.49 -7.82
N GLU A 34 11.47 -18.66 -6.59
CA GLU A 34 10.59 -18.70 -5.42
C GLU A 34 10.06 -17.30 -5.13
N GLN A 35 8.75 -17.24 -4.84
CA GLN A 35 8.10 -15.99 -4.47
C GLN A 35 8.01 -15.90 -2.95
N HIS A 36 8.65 -14.89 -2.39
CA HIS A 36 8.57 -14.59 -0.97
C HIS A 36 7.67 -13.38 -0.77
N ILE A 37 6.73 -13.50 0.17
CA ILE A 37 5.85 -12.39 0.56
C ILE A 37 6.42 -11.83 1.87
N VAL A 38 6.95 -10.62 1.80
CA VAL A 38 7.61 -9.97 2.93
C VAL A 38 6.70 -8.86 3.46
N PRO A 39 6.28 -8.88 4.75
CA PRO A 39 5.48 -7.81 5.31
C PRO A 39 6.29 -6.51 5.38
N LEU A 40 5.70 -5.40 4.94
CA LEU A 40 6.37 -4.10 4.96
C LEU A 40 6.08 -3.37 6.27
N PRO A 41 7.11 -2.78 6.91
CA PRO A 41 6.89 -2.01 8.12
C PRO A 41 6.11 -0.73 7.80
N VAL A 42 5.02 -0.55 8.53
CA VAL A 42 4.16 0.63 8.45
C VAL A 42 4.75 1.73 9.31
N LYS A 43 5.12 2.86 8.70
CA LYS A 43 5.62 4.03 9.43
C LYS A 43 4.49 4.83 10.05
N ARG A 44 3.48 5.21 9.26
CA ARG A 44 2.32 5.99 9.74
C ARG A 44 1.17 6.04 8.75
N LEU A 45 0.00 6.40 9.26
CA LEU A 45 -1.18 6.74 8.46
C LEU A 45 -1.26 8.25 8.26
N VAL A 46 -1.46 8.68 7.02
CA VAL A 46 -1.43 10.08 6.60
C VAL A 46 -2.73 10.44 5.90
N LYS A 47 -3.41 11.48 6.41
CA LYS A 47 -4.56 12.11 5.75
C LYS A 47 -4.08 13.29 4.89
N ARG A 48 -4.54 13.37 3.65
CA ARG A 48 -4.24 14.47 2.73
C ARG A 48 -5.50 15.00 2.08
N ARG A 49 -5.58 16.33 1.93
CA ARG A 49 -6.65 16.97 1.18
C ARG A 49 -6.45 16.67 -0.31
N ASN A 50 -7.51 16.21 -0.97
CA ASN A 50 -7.52 16.11 -2.41
C ASN A 50 -7.73 17.53 -2.98
N GLN A 51 -6.79 18.03 -3.78
CA GLN A 51 -6.90 19.36 -4.36
C GLN A 51 -7.90 19.40 -5.53
N SER A 52 -8.11 18.27 -6.21
CA SER A 52 -8.97 18.18 -7.39
C SER A 52 -10.47 18.14 -7.06
N ILE A 53 -10.85 17.81 -5.81
CA ILE A 53 -12.26 17.69 -5.40
C ILE A 53 -12.45 18.47 -4.09
N PRO A 54 -13.33 19.48 -4.05
CA PRO A 54 -13.63 20.23 -2.83
C PRO A 54 -14.09 19.29 -1.70
N LYS A 55 -13.54 19.48 -0.50
CA LYS A 55 -13.85 18.71 0.72
C LYS A 55 -13.56 17.20 0.66
N ALA A 56 -12.90 16.70 -0.39
CA ALA A 56 -12.45 15.31 -0.43
C ALA A 56 -11.09 15.15 0.27
N TYR A 57 -10.95 14.09 1.06
CA TYR A 57 -9.70 13.70 1.71
C TYR A 57 -9.32 12.29 1.26
N ARG A 58 -8.02 12.07 1.07
CA ARG A 58 -7.42 10.77 0.76
C ARG A 58 -6.64 10.27 1.97
N TRP A 59 -6.61 8.95 2.13
CA TRP A 59 -5.84 8.29 3.19
C TRP A 59 -4.70 7.50 2.56
N TYR A 60 -3.51 7.66 3.12
CA TYR A 60 -2.30 6.98 2.68
C TYR A 60 -1.63 6.30 3.86
N GLN A 61 -1.03 5.15 3.64
CA GLN A 61 -0.12 4.50 4.57
C GLN A 61 1.30 4.69 4.05
N GLU A 62 2.18 5.26 4.88
CA GLU A 62 3.62 5.31 4.58
C GLU A 62 4.22 3.98 5.01
N VAL A 63 4.78 3.23 4.06
CA VAL A 63 5.46 1.95 4.26
C VAL A 63 6.91 2.07 3.80
N GLU A 64 7.81 1.34 4.44
CA GLU A 64 9.17 1.16 3.93
C GLU A 64 9.21 -0.06 3.02
N LEU A 65 9.68 0.11 1.79
CA LEU A 65 9.95 -1.00 0.88
C LEU A 65 11.20 -1.77 1.34
N SER A 66 11.37 -2.99 0.84
CA SER A 66 12.57 -3.79 1.11
C SER A 66 13.89 -3.12 0.72
N CYS A 67 13.88 -2.21 -0.26
CA CYS A 67 15.04 -1.41 -0.64
C CYS A 67 15.30 -0.19 0.28
N GLY A 68 14.57 -0.05 1.38
CA GLY A 68 14.66 1.08 2.32
C GLY A 68 13.92 2.35 1.87
N THR A 69 13.37 2.38 0.65
CA THR A 69 12.61 3.54 0.16
C THR A 69 11.25 3.61 0.84
N THR A 70 10.89 4.78 1.35
CA THR A 70 9.54 5.00 1.89
C THR A 70 8.56 5.31 0.76
N ARG A 71 7.47 4.55 0.67
CA ARG A 71 6.38 4.79 -0.27
C ARG A 71 5.06 5.05 0.43
N ARG A 72 4.23 5.87 -0.22
CA ARG A 72 2.87 6.19 0.20
C ARG A 72 1.90 5.34 -0.60
N VAL A 73 1.25 4.41 0.06
CA VAL A 73 0.22 3.56 -0.56
C VAL A 73 -1.14 4.11 -0.20
N ARG A 74 -2.02 4.28 -1.18
CA ARG A 74 -3.38 4.77 -0.94
C ARG A 74 -4.24 3.68 -0.30
N VAL A 75 -5.02 4.03 0.72
CA VAL A 75 -5.81 3.08 1.53
C VAL A 75 -7.28 3.48 1.70
N ASP A 76 -7.74 4.58 1.10
CA ASP A 76 -9.17 4.92 1.01
C ASP A 76 -9.86 4.28 -0.21
N ALA A 77 -11.19 4.23 -0.16
CA ALA A 77 -12.05 3.82 -1.27
C ALA A 77 -12.50 5.06 -2.03
N THR A 78 -12.48 4.98 -3.35
CA THR A 78 -13.00 5.99 -4.27
C THR A 78 -14.33 5.52 -4.89
N ASP A 79 -15.10 6.44 -5.48
CA ASP A 79 -16.31 6.07 -6.21
C ASP A 79 -16.01 5.16 -7.41
N GLU A 80 -14.81 5.31 -8.01
CA GLU A 80 -14.29 4.41 -9.04
C GLU A 80 -13.97 3.01 -8.49
N ASP A 81 -13.41 2.91 -7.28
CA ASP A 81 -13.19 1.64 -6.58
C ASP A 81 -14.53 0.94 -6.26
N GLN A 82 -15.59 1.71 -5.95
CA GLN A 82 -16.93 1.18 -5.76
C GLN A 82 -17.53 0.68 -7.07
N ARG A 83 -17.37 1.44 -8.17
CA ARG A 83 -17.88 1.09 -9.50
C ARG A 83 -17.21 -0.15 -10.10
N THR A 84 -15.92 -0.33 -9.86
CA THR A 84 -15.13 -1.46 -10.38
C THR A 84 -15.17 -2.69 -9.46
N GLY A 85 -15.79 -2.58 -8.27
CA GLY A 85 -15.78 -3.63 -7.24
C GLY A 85 -14.41 -3.83 -6.56
N PHE A 86 -13.38 -3.06 -6.93
CA PHE A 86 -12.05 -3.14 -6.34
C PHE A 86 -11.97 -2.31 -5.06
N LYS A 87 -12.46 -2.85 -3.94
CA LYS A 87 -12.48 -2.15 -2.65
C LYS A 87 -11.08 -2.09 -2.00
N ARG A 88 -10.23 -1.19 -2.47
CA ARG A 88 -8.86 -0.96 -1.96
C ARG A 88 -8.81 -0.76 -0.44
N ALA A 89 -9.76 0.02 0.11
CA ALA A 89 -9.86 0.21 1.56
C ALA A 89 -10.21 -1.06 2.33
N GLU A 90 -11.04 -1.95 1.78
CA GLU A 90 -11.40 -3.21 2.42
C GLU A 90 -10.22 -4.19 2.44
N ARG A 91 -9.39 -4.17 1.38
CA ARG A 91 -8.17 -4.98 1.29
C ARG A 91 -7.08 -4.53 2.27
N VAL A 92 -7.01 -3.23 2.56
CA VAL A 92 -6.00 -2.68 3.48
C VAL A 92 -6.49 -2.58 4.93
N ARG A 93 -7.80 -2.39 5.18
CA ARG A 93 -8.35 -2.29 6.53
C ARG A 93 -8.75 -3.66 7.08
N GLN A 94 -7.87 -4.25 7.88
CA GLN A 94 -8.32 -5.18 8.90
C GLN A 94 -7.65 -5.01 10.29
N HIS A 95 -7.05 -3.86 10.63
CA HIS A 95 -7.10 -3.24 11.98
C HIS A 95 -6.55 -1.79 11.93
N ALA A 96 -7.09 -0.91 12.78
CA ALA A 96 -6.49 0.39 13.08
C ALA A 96 -5.08 0.19 13.69
N PRO A 97 -4.14 1.15 13.54
CA PRO A 97 -2.89 1.08 14.28
C PRO A 97 -3.24 0.94 15.77
N ARG A 98 -2.71 -0.09 16.43
CA ARG A 98 -2.64 -0.07 17.90
C ARG A 98 -1.84 1.19 18.22
N SER A 99 -2.50 2.18 18.82
CA SER A 99 -1.78 3.23 19.52
C SER A 99 -0.75 2.53 20.40
N ALA A 100 0.52 2.85 20.19
CA ALA A 100 1.55 2.48 21.14
C ALA A 100 1.13 3.08 22.49
N VAL A 101 1.32 2.26 23.53
CA VAL A 101 1.01 2.49 24.95
C VAL A 101 1.34 3.90 25.40
#